data_AF-A0A6A6USP4-F1
#
_entry.id   AF-A0A6A6USP4-F1
#
_cell.length_a   1.000
_cell.length_b   1.000
_cell.length_c   1.000
_cell.angle_alpha   90.00
_cell.angle_beta   90.00
_cell.angle_gamma   90.00
#
_symmetry.space_group_name_H-M   'P 1'
#
loop_
_entity.id
_entity.type
_entity.pdbx_description
1 polymer ?
#
loop_
_entity_poly.entity_id
_entity_poly.type
_entity_poly.pdbx_seq_one_letter_code
_entity_poly.pdbx_strand_id
1 'polypeptide(L)'
;MSYRIPSSRLVRPITSLTSITIPIRLLPHHARRYATKNENILMERWLQNRGEMPNQKDLQQAAKENLQRGQLHQNSIFIDAERGYAADEGDIVDEEIRPMRNEYKASSPVALSAEDAAIQALTKDGERDVDLLRRRLDMDPETRFKAEYRRTVKMMRRGWTITREQHIKRSERQVRMKSPWLKTSTKKLGLIARQLQGKTVDEALLQLRFSKKRTAGEVARHLEHTRDMAVVKWGMGLGQVEGTAGEPMNIRVNNGTKLGRKKLITDRTEIFVESATVGRGPMQKEPEFRARGKTNILKHRWSCIIFVLKEEISRIRQHEDKMRLAAQKKPRIPLPDKPIPQQRQYVLW
;
A
#
# COMPACT_ATOMS: atom_id res chain seq x y z
N MET A 1 60.92 18.45 3.89
CA MET A 1 59.63 18.14 4.53
C MET A 1 59.10 19.42 5.16
N SER A 2 58.23 20.14 4.44
CA SER A 2 57.72 21.45 4.84
C SER A 2 56.34 21.30 5.49
N TYR A 3 56.28 21.57 6.79
CA TYR A 3 55.02 21.59 7.54
C TYR A 3 54.25 22.88 7.21
N ARG A 4 53.20 22.76 6.40
CA ARG A 4 52.18 23.81 6.26
C ARG A 4 51.26 23.79 7.48
N ILE A 5 51.45 24.74 8.37
CA ILE A 5 50.51 25.08 9.44
C ILE A 5 49.50 26.09 8.85
N PRO A 6 48.20 25.80 8.78
CA PRO A 6 47.20 26.81 8.46
C PRO A 6 46.93 27.66 9.71
N SER A 7 47.32 28.94 9.63
CA SER A 7 46.96 29.99 10.56
C SER A 7 45.50 30.44 10.37
N SER A 8 44.92 30.99 11.43
CA SER A 8 43.62 31.69 11.54
C SER A 8 42.35 30.84 11.78
N ARG A 9 42.24 30.31 13.01
CA ARG A 9 40.95 30.34 13.74
C ARG A 9 40.86 31.68 14.46
N LEU A 10 40.15 32.64 13.88
CA LEU A 10 39.69 33.82 14.63
C LEU A 10 38.37 33.46 15.31
N VAL A 11 38.47 33.24 16.62
CA VAL A 11 37.36 33.28 17.57
C VAL A 11 36.80 34.69 17.56
N ARG A 12 35.54 34.88 17.15
CA ARG A 12 34.82 36.13 17.40
C ARG A 12 34.20 36.08 18.80
N PRO A 13 34.43 37.07 19.67
CA PRO A 13 33.76 37.15 20.95
C PRO A 13 32.28 37.53 20.78
N ILE A 14 31.45 36.91 21.63
CA ILE A 14 30.04 37.20 21.84
C ILE A 14 29.98 38.41 22.78
N THR A 15 29.60 39.59 22.28
CA THR A 15 29.16 40.71 23.13
C THR A 15 28.12 41.58 22.44
N SER A 16 27.12 41.93 23.26
CA SER A 16 26.14 43.02 23.17
C SER A 16 25.09 43.03 22.06
N LEU A 17 23.90 42.61 22.47
CA LEU A 17 22.59 43.04 21.97
C LEU A 17 22.52 44.58 21.93
N THR A 18 22.31 45.15 20.75
CA THR A 18 21.71 46.47 20.58
C THR A 18 20.57 46.37 19.57
N SER A 19 19.42 46.87 19.98
CA SER A 19 18.21 47.01 19.19
C SER A 19 18.47 47.98 18.04
N ILE A 20 18.47 47.47 16.80
CA ILE A 20 18.46 48.30 15.59
C ILE A 20 17.08 48.15 14.95
N THR A 21 16.27 49.18 15.14
CA THR A 21 15.02 49.44 14.44
C THR A 21 15.36 49.72 12.98
N ILE A 22 15.03 48.80 12.06
CA ILE A 22 15.19 49.02 10.63
C ILE A 22 13.89 49.63 10.08
N PRO A 23 13.92 50.81 9.45
CA PRO A 23 12.75 51.37 8.80
C PRO A 23 12.42 50.58 7.53
N ILE A 24 11.16 50.21 7.41
CA ILE A 24 10.56 49.62 6.21
C ILE A 24 10.67 50.64 5.08
N ARG A 25 11.53 50.40 4.10
CA ARG A 25 11.36 50.90 2.72
C ARG A 25 12.26 50.17 1.73
N LEU A 26 11.60 49.72 0.65
CA LEU A 26 12.13 49.38 -0.68
C LEU A 26 12.77 47.99 -0.84
N LEU A 27 11.91 46.96 -0.99
CA LEU A 27 12.24 45.78 -1.79
C LEU A 27 11.91 46.03 -3.27
N PRO A 28 12.74 45.55 -4.20
CA PRO A 28 12.63 45.85 -5.63
C PRO A 28 11.49 45.08 -6.30
N HIS A 29 10.81 45.77 -7.20
CA HIS A 29 9.86 45.27 -8.17
C HIS A 29 10.36 44.04 -8.95
N HIS A 30 10.00 42.83 -8.51
CA HIS A 30 9.97 41.63 -9.35
C HIS A 30 8.90 40.65 -8.86
N ALA A 31 7.67 41.15 -8.70
CA ALA A 31 6.47 40.34 -8.49
C ALA A 31 5.30 40.90 -9.31
N ARG A 32 5.56 41.30 -10.55
CA ARG A 32 4.53 41.65 -11.54
C ARG A 32 4.90 40.98 -12.85
N ARG A 33 3.89 40.38 -13.51
CA ARG A 33 3.95 39.37 -14.60
C ARG A 33 4.12 37.98 -13.98
N TYR A 34 3.08 37.24 -13.60
CA TYR A 34 1.92 36.83 -14.39
C TYR A 34 0.65 36.83 -13.53
N ALA A 35 -0.21 37.82 -13.74
CA ALA A 35 -1.60 37.82 -13.30
C ALA A 35 -2.43 38.26 -14.51
N THR A 36 -2.46 37.41 -15.55
CA THR A 36 -3.31 37.62 -16.72
C THR A 36 -4.63 36.89 -16.50
N LYS A 37 -5.56 37.60 -15.86
CA LYS A 37 -7.00 37.74 -16.15
C LYS A 37 -7.91 36.58 -16.61
N ASN A 38 -7.48 35.32 -16.77
CA ASN A 38 -8.35 34.28 -17.37
C ASN A 38 -8.52 32.97 -16.57
N GLU A 39 -8.10 32.87 -15.30
CA GLU A 39 -8.18 31.58 -14.57
C GLU A 39 -9.42 31.38 -13.69
N ASN A 40 -10.36 32.32 -13.62
CA ASN A 40 -11.52 32.22 -12.72
C ASN A 40 -12.90 32.17 -13.40
N ILE A 41 -13.00 31.90 -14.70
CA ILE A 41 -14.32 31.83 -15.37
C ILE A 41 -15.16 30.67 -14.80
N LEU A 42 -14.55 29.50 -14.53
CA LEU A 42 -15.27 28.35 -13.97
C LEU A 42 -15.63 28.54 -12.48
N MET A 43 -14.78 29.23 -11.71
CA MET A 43 -15.05 29.51 -10.30
C MET A 43 -16.10 30.62 -10.14
N GLU A 44 -16.04 31.69 -10.94
CA GLU A 44 -17.04 32.76 -10.94
C GLU A 44 -18.39 32.29 -11.47
N ARG A 45 -18.42 31.45 -12.52
CA ARG A 45 -19.66 30.85 -13.04
C ARG A 45 -20.28 29.88 -12.03
N TRP A 46 -19.46 29.16 -11.26
CA TRP A 46 -19.94 28.29 -10.17
C TRP A 46 -20.45 29.10 -8.96
N LEU A 47 -19.83 30.25 -8.66
CA LEU A 47 -20.28 31.16 -7.60
C LEU A 47 -21.55 31.94 -7.98
N GLN A 48 -21.72 32.32 -9.25
CA GLN A 48 -22.94 32.95 -9.77
C GLN A 48 -24.14 31.99 -9.74
N ASN A 49 -23.92 30.69 -10.00
CA ASN A 49 -24.96 29.67 -9.95
C ASN A 49 -25.36 29.23 -8.52
N ARG A 50 -24.77 29.79 -7.46
CA ARG A 50 -25.17 29.51 -6.06
C ARG A 50 -26.38 30.32 -5.58
N GLY A 51 -26.81 31.34 -6.34
CA GLY A 51 -27.89 32.24 -5.94
C GLY A 51 -29.30 31.77 -6.29
N GLU A 52 -29.45 30.86 -7.25
CA GLU A 52 -30.76 30.39 -7.71
C GLU A 52 -30.88 28.89 -7.39
N MET A 53 -31.54 28.58 -6.26
CA MET A 53 -32.07 27.24 -6.07
C MET A 53 -33.11 26.99 -7.17
N PRO A 54 -33.02 25.90 -7.95
CA PRO A 54 -34.01 25.59 -8.96
C PRO A 54 -35.39 25.51 -8.29
N ASN A 55 -36.39 26.15 -8.91
CA ASN A 55 -37.73 26.22 -8.37
C ASN A 55 -38.25 24.78 -8.16
N GLN A 56 -39.03 24.53 -7.10
CA GLN A 56 -39.51 23.16 -6.80
C GLN A 56 -40.23 22.51 -7.99
N LYS A 57 -40.86 23.33 -8.85
CA LYS A 57 -41.49 22.91 -10.10
C LYS A 57 -40.50 22.39 -11.14
N ASP A 58 -39.33 23.01 -11.25
CA ASP A 58 -38.27 22.65 -12.20
C ASP A 58 -37.58 21.35 -11.77
N LEU A 59 -37.39 21.15 -10.46
CA LEU A 59 -36.89 19.88 -9.90
C LEU A 59 -37.89 18.74 -10.13
N GLN A 60 -39.19 19.01 -9.99
CA GLN A 60 -40.24 18.01 -10.26
C GLN A 60 -40.36 17.70 -11.77
N GLN A 61 -40.16 18.69 -12.65
CA GLN A 61 -40.12 18.48 -14.10
C GLN A 61 -38.87 17.70 -14.52
N ALA A 62 -37.68 18.04 -14.03
CA ALA A 62 -36.46 17.30 -14.30
C ALA A 62 -36.52 15.85 -13.76
N ALA A 63 -37.15 15.63 -12.60
CA ALA A 63 -37.40 14.30 -12.08
C ALA A 63 -38.37 13.50 -12.97
N LYS A 64 -39.44 14.12 -13.49
CA LYS A 64 -40.36 13.49 -14.45
C LYS A 64 -39.71 13.18 -15.79
N GLU A 65 -38.88 14.08 -16.32
CA GLU A 65 -38.14 13.88 -17.58
C GLU A 65 -37.10 12.75 -17.46
N ASN A 66 -36.41 12.65 -16.33
CA ASN A 66 -35.47 11.57 -16.08
C ASN A 66 -36.18 10.22 -15.85
N LEU A 67 -37.40 10.23 -15.31
CA LEU A 67 -38.25 9.03 -15.22
C LEU A 67 -38.69 8.54 -16.61
N GLN A 68 -39.00 9.46 -17.53
CA GLN A 68 -39.37 9.14 -18.92
C GLN A 68 -38.19 8.64 -19.77
N ARG A 69 -36.96 9.09 -19.49
CA ARG A 69 -35.75 8.62 -20.19
C ARG A 69 -35.25 7.26 -19.71
N GLY A 70 -35.76 6.75 -18.58
CA GLY A 70 -35.35 5.49 -17.95
C GLY A 70 -36.32 4.32 -18.12
N GLN A 71 -37.47 4.49 -18.78
CA GLN A 71 -38.40 3.40 -19.06
C GLN A 71 -38.40 3.04 -20.55
N LEU A 72 -38.05 1.80 -20.86
CA LEU A 72 -38.21 1.25 -22.20
C LEU A 72 -39.70 1.13 -22.52
N HIS A 73 -40.14 1.82 -23.57
CA HIS A 73 -41.52 1.76 -24.05
C HIS A 73 -41.87 0.32 -24.47
N GLN A 74 -43.15 -0.07 -24.32
CA GLN A 74 -43.66 -1.43 -24.57
C GLN A 74 -43.47 -1.95 -26.01
N ASN A 75 -42.91 -1.13 -26.91
CA ASN A 75 -42.71 -1.46 -28.34
C ASN A 75 -41.22 -1.43 -28.72
N SER A 76 -40.32 -1.75 -27.80
CA SER A 76 -38.88 -1.82 -28.10
C SER A 76 -38.50 -3.20 -28.66
N ILE A 77 -37.79 -3.17 -29.79
CA ILE A 77 -37.32 -4.28 -30.63
C ILE A 77 -36.47 -5.35 -29.89
N PHE A 78 -36.18 -5.16 -28.61
CA PHE A 78 -35.27 -5.99 -27.82
C PHE A 78 -35.97 -7.03 -26.93
N ILE A 79 -37.30 -7.24 -27.05
CA ILE A 79 -38.06 -8.20 -26.21
C ILE A 79 -38.34 -9.54 -26.91
N ASP A 80 -38.19 -9.66 -28.23
CA ASP A 80 -38.61 -10.86 -28.98
C ASP A 80 -37.59 -12.02 -29.02
N ALA A 81 -36.73 -12.17 -28.02
CA ALA A 81 -35.70 -13.24 -27.98
C ALA A 81 -36.00 -14.40 -27.02
N GLU A 82 -37.22 -14.52 -26.50
CA GLU A 82 -37.65 -15.68 -25.71
C GLU A 82 -38.93 -16.32 -26.27
N ARG A 83 -38.83 -16.86 -27.50
CA ARG A 83 -39.68 -17.98 -27.93
C ARG A 83 -38.78 -19.11 -28.40
N GLY A 84 -39.01 -20.27 -27.79
CA GLY A 84 -38.16 -21.44 -27.88
C GLY A 84 -37.95 -21.96 -29.31
N TYR A 85 -36.79 -22.59 -29.47
CA TYR A 85 -36.42 -23.40 -30.62
C TYR A 85 -37.39 -24.58 -30.79
N ALA A 86 -38.02 -24.65 -31.96
CA ALA A 86 -38.30 -25.91 -32.63
C ALA A 86 -37.18 -26.11 -33.67
N ALA A 87 -36.74 -27.37 -33.82
CA ALA A 87 -35.66 -27.80 -34.69
C ALA A 87 -35.88 -27.41 -36.16
N ASP A 88 -34.79 -27.19 -36.90
CA ASP A 88 -34.54 -27.78 -38.24
C ASP A 88 -33.15 -27.39 -38.77
N GLU A 89 -32.74 -28.14 -39.79
CA GLU A 89 -31.38 -28.40 -40.29
C GLU A 89 -30.66 -27.25 -41.02
N GLY A 90 -29.32 -27.38 -41.13
CA GLY A 90 -28.55 -27.00 -42.33
C GLY A 90 -28.12 -25.54 -42.50
N ASP A 91 -26.79 -25.33 -42.51
CA ASP A 91 -26.01 -24.54 -43.50
C ASP A 91 -24.89 -23.65 -42.95
N ILE A 92 -23.79 -23.69 -43.70
CA ILE A 92 -22.48 -23.07 -43.54
C ILE A 92 -22.54 -21.61 -44.03
N VAL A 93 -22.09 -20.60 -43.27
CA VAL A 93 -21.24 -19.47 -43.75
C VAL A 93 -20.59 -18.75 -42.55
N ASP A 94 -19.34 -18.32 -42.74
CA ASP A 94 -18.51 -17.46 -41.89
C ASP A 94 -19.20 -16.16 -41.45
N GLU A 95 -18.93 -15.67 -40.22
CA GLU A 95 -18.69 -14.24 -39.92
C GLU A 95 -18.29 -13.95 -38.45
N GLU A 96 -17.22 -13.18 -38.33
CA GLU A 96 -16.91 -12.17 -37.29
C GLU A 96 -16.77 -12.58 -35.81
N ILE A 97 -15.51 -12.51 -35.36
CA ILE A 97 -15.08 -12.48 -33.96
C ILE A 97 -15.67 -11.24 -33.27
N ARG A 98 -16.86 -11.37 -32.68
CA ARG A 98 -17.36 -10.44 -31.66
C ARG A 98 -16.66 -10.74 -30.33
N PRO A 99 -16.16 -9.73 -29.59
CA PRO A 99 -15.60 -9.97 -28.26
C PRO A 99 -16.75 -10.45 -27.36
N MET A 100 -16.73 -11.74 -27.02
CA MET A 100 -17.54 -12.32 -25.95
C MET A 100 -17.40 -11.42 -24.72
N ARG A 101 -18.45 -10.63 -24.46
CA ARG A 101 -18.66 -10.00 -23.17
C ARG A 101 -18.84 -11.18 -22.22
N ASN A 102 -17.78 -11.55 -21.50
CA ASN A 102 -17.88 -12.54 -20.44
C ASN A 102 -18.92 -12.03 -19.44
N GLU A 103 -20.17 -12.43 -19.64
CA GLU A 103 -21.16 -12.46 -18.61
C GLU A 103 -20.60 -13.42 -17.58
N TYR A 104 -20.00 -12.86 -16.54
CA TYR A 104 -19.79 -13.60 -15.31
C TYR A 104 -21.17 -14.12 -14.91
N LYS A 105 -21.45 -15.39 -15.20
CA LYS A 105 -22.53 -16.12 -14.54
C LYS A 105 -22.28 -15.92 -13.06
N ALA A 106 -23.07 -15.06 -12.43
CA ALA A 106 -23.10 -14.93 -10.99
C ALA A 106 -23.31 -16.36 -10.48
N SER A 107 -22.30 -16.92 -9.83
CA SER A 107 -22.40 -18.20 -9.16
C SER A 107 -23.68 -18.17 -8.33
N SER A 108 -24.55 -19.16 -8.53
CA SER A 108 -25.80 -19.32 -7.79
C SER A 108 -25.54 -19.07 -6.30
N PRO A 109 -26.36 -18.23 -5.62
CA PRO A 109 -26.12 -17.88 -4.23
C PRO A 109 -26.04 -19.17 -3.41
N VAL A 110 -24.84 -19.47 -2.90
CA VAL A 110 -24.65 -20.51 -1.89
C VAL A 110 -25.59 -20.15 -0.75
N ALA A 111 -26.55 -21.02 -0.45
CA ALA A 111 -27.49 -20.80 0.64
C ALA A 111 -26.70 -20.58 1.92
N LEU A 112 -26.65 -19.32 2.38
CA LEU A 112 -26.05 -18.95 3.65
C LEU A 112 -26.72 -19.79 4.73
N SER A 113 -25.93 -20.40 5.61
CA SER A 113 -26.49 -21.12 6.75
C SER A 113 -27.37 -20.15 7.56
N ALA A 114 -28.40 -20.67 8.26
CA ALA A 114 -29.27 -19.82 9.08
C ALA A 114 -28.47 -18.98 10.10
N GLU A 115 -27.32 -19.51 10.54
CA GLU A 115 -26.36 -18.83 11.41
C GLU A 115 -25.66 -17.66 10.69
N ASP A 116 -25.20 -17.86 9.45
CA ASP A 116 -24.58 -16.79 8.65
C ASP A 116 -25.59 -15.68 8.33
N ALA A 117 -26.84 -16.04 8.03
CA ALA A 117 -27.93 -15.08 7.81
C ALA A 117 -28.25 -14.26 9.08
N ALA A 118 -28.22 -14.88 10.25
CA ALA A 118 -28.41 -14.20 11.54
C ALA A 118 -27.24 -13.26 11.88
N ILE A 119 -25.99 -13.68 11.63
CA ILE A 119 -24.81 -12.81 11.76
C ILE A 119 -24.92 -11.62 10.79
N GLN A 120 -25.35 -11.87 9.56
CA GLN A 120 -25.52 -10.83 8.55
C GLN A 120 -26.62 -9.83 8.95
N ALA A 121 -27.71 -10.29 9.59
CA ALA A 121 -28.75 -9.43 10.17
C ALA A 121 -28.22 -8.58 11.34
N LEU A 122 -27.44 -9.16 12.26
CA LEU A 122 -26.76 -8.43 13.35
C LEU A 122 -25.77 -7.36 12.83
N THR A 123 -25.12 -7.60 11.69
CA THR A 123 -24.22 -6.61 11.07
C THR A 123 -24.95 -5.52 10.28
N LYS A 124 -26.22 -5.74 9.91
CA LYS A 124 -27.06 -4.79 9.18
C LYS A 124 -27.54 -3.61 10.04
N ASP A 125 -27.51 -3.76 11.37
CA ASP A 125 -28.04 -2.79 12.34
C ASP A 125 -27.19 -1.51 12.53
N GLY A 126 -26.22 -1.26 11.65
CA GLY A 126 -25.43 -0.04 11.67
C GLY A 126 -25.27 0.52 10.27
N GLU A 127 -26.30 1.19 9.74
CA GLU A 127 -26.09 2.13 8.65
C GLU A 127 -24.92 3.03 9.05
N ARG A 128 -23.85 3.03 8.24
CA ARG A 128 -22.67 3.84 8.50
C ARG A 128 -23.07 5.29 8.28
N ASP A 129 -23.52 5.96 9.35
CA ASP A 129 -23.85 7.37 9.31
C ASP A 129 -22.59 8.17 8.91
N VAL A 130 -22.59 8.66 7.68
CA VAL A 130 -21.47 9.35 7.06
C VAL A 130 -21.17 10.64 7.83
N ASP A 131 -22.18 11.30 8.38
CA ASP A 131 -22.02 12.57 9.09
C ASP A 131 -21.39 12.36 10.47
N LEU A 132 -21.79 11.31 11.19
CA LEU A 132 -21.12 10.91 12.43
C LEU A 132 -19.68 10.46 12.20
N LEU A 133 -19.44 9.67 11.15
CA LEU A 133 -18.10 9.22 10.79
C LEU A 133 -17.21 10.39 10.38
N ARG A 134 -17.73 11.35 9.61
CA ARG A 134 -16.97 12.53 9.17
C ARG A 134 -16.41 13.32 10.33
N ARG A 135 -17.20 13.54 11.39
CA ARG A 135 -16.73 14.23 12.62
C ARG A 135 -15.59 13.51 13.32
N ARG A 136 -15.54 12.17 13.25
CA ARG A 136 -14.50 11.36 13.90
C ARG A 136 -13.26 11.14 13.01
N LEU A 137 -13.47 10.93 11.71
CA LEU A 137 -12.41 10.60 10.75
C LEU A 137 -11.68 11.85 10.24
N ASP A 138 -12.38 12.97 10.08
CA ASP A 138 -11.84 14.22 9.54
C ASP A 138 -11.91 15.36 10.58
N MET A 139 -11.02 15.31 11.57
CA MET A 139 -10.93 16.39 12.57
C MET A 139 -10.52 17.74 11.94
N ASP A 140 -9.58 17.73 10.98
CA ASP A 140 -9.00 18.93 10.37
C ASP A 140 -9.19 18.95 8.82
N PRO A 141 -10.37 19.35 8.31
CA PRO A 141 -10.70 19.25 6.90
C PRO A 141 -9.81 20.12 5.98
N GLU A 142 -9.36 21.28 6.45
CA GLU A 142 -8.49 22.16 5.64
C GLU A 142 -7.12 21.55 5.34
N THR A 143 -6.54 20.86 6.33
CA THR A 143 -5.22 20.24 6.18
C THR A 143 -5.28 19.09 5.19
N ARG A 144 -6.38 18.32 5.21
CA ARG A 144 -6.69 17.29 4.22
C ARG A 144 -6.79 17.89 2.82
N PHE A 145 -7.60 18.93 2.64
CA PHE A 145 -7.75 19.60 1.34
C PHE A 145 -6.41 20.10 0.79
N LYS A 146 -5.59 20.77 1.61
CA LYS A 146 -4.24 21.21 1.22
C LYS A 146 -3.34 20.03 0.82
N ALA A 147 -3.43 18.91 1.52
CA ALA A 147 -2.67 17.70 1.19
C ALA A 147 -3.15 17.03 -0.11
N GLU A 148 -4.46 16.98 -0.34
CA GLU A 148 -5.08 16.49 -1.57
C GLU A 148 -4.67 17.34 -2.77
N TYR A 149 -4.82 18.65 -2.67
CA TYR A 149 -4.39 19.60 -3.70
C TYR A 149 -2.91 19.43 -4.05
N ARG A 150 -2.02 19.36 -3.04
CA ARG A 150 -0.59 19.10 -3.26
C ARG A 150 -0.32 17.78 -3.97
N ARG A 151 -1.08 16.71 -3.65
CA ARG A 151 -0.95 15.40 -4.32
C ARG A 151 -1.44 15.48 -5.77
N THR A 152 -2.57 16.14 -6.01
CA THR A 152 -3.15 16.34 -7.35
C THR A 152 -2.19 17.12 -8.25
N VAL A 153 -1.66 18.25 -7.78
CA VAL A 153 -0.65 19.03 -8.51
C VAL A 153 0.60 18.19 -8.78
N LYS A 154 1.05 17.38 -7.82
CA LYS A 154 2.19 16.46 -8.01
C LYS A 154 1.91 15.39 -9.08
N MET A 155 0.67 14.90 -9.19
CA MET A 155 0.28 13.97 -10.25
C MET A 155 0.19 14.66 -11.61
N MET A 156 -0.44 15.84 -11.68
CA MET A 156 -0.52 16.66 -12.89
C MET A 156 0.87 16.98 -13.45
N ARG A 157 1.82 17.41 -12.61
CA ARG A 157 3.22 17.66 -13.00
C ARG A 157 3.95 16.43 -13.55
N ARG A 158 3.49 15.22 -13.19
CA ARG A 158 4.04 13.95 -13.67
C ARG A 158 3.24 13.37 -14.84
N GLY A 159 2.32 14.14 -15.43
CA GLY A 159 1.46 13.69 -16.52
C GLY A 159 0.62 12.47 -16.13
N TRP A 160 0.16 12.40 -14.88
CA TRP A 160 -0.65 11.29 -14.35
C TRP A 160 0.03 9.90 -14.38
N THR A 161 1.34 9.84 -14.63
CA THR A 161 2.08 8.57 -14.68
C THR A 161 2.34 8.02 -13.27
N ILE A 162 1.99 6.75 -13.07
CA ILE A 162 2.10 6.05 -11.79
C ILE A 162 3.54 5.54 -11.58
N THR A 163 4.15 5.76 -10.41
CA THR A 163 5.45 5.11 -10.10
C THR A 163 5.28 3.62 -9.89
N ARG A 164 6.36 2.85 -10.10
CA ARG A 164 6.41 1.43 -9.69
C ARG A 164 5.96 1.21 -8.24
N GLU A 165 6.38 2.07 -7.31
CA GLU A 165 5.97 1.97 -5.90
C GLU A 165 4.47 2.20 -5.69
N GLN A 166 3.87 3.14 -6.43
CA GLN A 166 2.43 3.38 -6.40
C GLN A 166 1.65 2.21 -7.00
N HIS A 167 2.17 1.64 -8.10
CA HIS A 167 1.60 0.45 -8.71
C HIS A 167 1.62 -0.74 -7.73
N ILE A 168 2.77 -1.03 -7.11
CA ILE A 168 2.89 -2.10 -6.09
C ILE A 168 1.93 -1.87 -4.93
N LYS A 169 1.81 -0.65 -4.40
CA LYS A 169 0.88 -0.35 -3.30
C LYS A 169 -0.60 -0.53 -3.67
N ARG A 170 -0.93 -0.45 -4.96
CA ARG A 170 -2.30 -0.63 -5.47
C ARG A 170 -2.59 -2.10 -5.77
N SER A 171 -1.62 -2.83 -6.31
CA SER A 171 -1.79 -4.23 -6.73
C SER A 171 -1.55 -5.25 -5.62
N GLU A 172 -0.58 -5.00 -4.74
CA GLU A 172 -0.20 -5.93 -3.68
C GLU A 172 -0.79 -5.50 -2.33
N ARG A 173 -1.51 -6.42 -1.70
CA ARG A 173 -2.03 -6.22 -0.35
C ARG A 173 -0.91 -6.46 0.67
N GLN A 174 -0.87 -5.63 1.72
CA GLN A 174 0.03 -5.86 2.85
C GLN A 174 -0.61 -5.43 4.17
N VAL A 175 -0.30 -6.15 5.25
CA VAL A 175 -0.76 -5.87 6.62
C VAL A 175 0.44 -5.65 7.49
N ARG A 176 0.48 -4.52 8.21
CA ARG A 176 1.51 -4.24 9.19
C ARG A 176 0.87 -4.11 10.57
N MET A 177 1.21 -5.02 11.47
CA MET A 177 0.71 -5.01 12.85
C MET A 177 1.86 -5.04 13.84
N LYS A 178 1.68 -4.32 14.95
CA LYS A 178 2.63 -4.23 16.06
C LYS A 178 2.04 -4.96 17.26
N SER A 179 2.86 -5.77 17.93
CA SER A 179 2.44 -6.47 19.14
C SER A 179 2.34 -5.52 20.34
N PRO A 180 1.59 -5.92 21.38
CA PRO A 180 1.78 -5.37 22.71
C PRO A 180 3.22 -5.52 23.19
N TRP A 181 3.55 -4.80 24.25
CA TRP A 181 4.87 -4.88 24.86
C TRP A 181 5.05 -6.23 25.58
N LEU A 182 6.03 -7.00 25.13
CA LEU A 182 6.43 -8.29 25.69
C LEU A 182 7.58 -8.09 26.67
N LYS A 183 7.58 -8.82 27.79
CA LYS A 183 8.65 -8.78 28.80
C LYS A 183 9.88 -9.57 28.33
N THR A 184 10.55 -9.05 27.31
CA THR A 184 11.77 -9.65 26.74
C THR A 184 12.68 -8.61 26.12
N SER A 185 13.92 -9.03 25.86
CA SER A 185 14.91 -8.22 25.15
C SER A 185 14.75 -8.37 23.64
N THR A 186 14.99 -7.29 22.89
CA THR A 186 14.98 -7.32 21.42
C THR A 186 15.95 -8.34 20.84
N LYS A 187 17.06 -8.65 21.53
CA LYS A 187 18.01 -9.67 21.06
C LYS A 187 17.40 -11.08 21.08
N LYS A 188 16.65 -11.41 22.15
CA LYS A 188 15.99 -12.71 22.30
C LYS A 188 14.81 -12.84 21.33
N LEU A 189 14.00 -11.79 21.25
CA LEU A 189 12.85 -11.74 20.34
C LEU A 189 13.30 -11.75 18.87
N GLY A 190 14.43 -11.11 18.55
CA GLY A 190 14.99 -11.07 17.20
C GLY A 190 15.41 -12.44 16.67
N LEU A 191 15.77 -13.39 17.54
CA LEU A 191 16.05 -14.78 17.11
C LEU A 191 14.79 -15.45 16.58
N ILE A 192 13.66 -15.27 17.27
CA ILE A 192 12.35 -15.78 16.83
C ILE A 192 11.92 -15.08 15.55
N ALA A 193 12.00 -13.75 15.49
CA ALA A 193 11.59 -12.98 14.33
C ALA A 193 12.31 -13.43 13.03
N ARG A 194 13.63 -13.63 13.09
CA ARG A 194 14.40 -14.15 11.95
C ARG A 194 14.00 -15.56 11.54
N GLN A 195 13.60 -16.42 12.48
CA GLN A 195 13.15 -17.78 12.18
C GLN A 195 11.81 -17.80 11.43
N LEU A 196 10.94 -16.80 11.65
CA LEU A 196 9.62 -16.71 11.01
C LEU A 196 9.65 -16.01 9.66
N GLN A 197 10.62 -15.12 9.44
CA GLN A 197 10.72 -14.35 8.21
C GLN A 197 10.83 -15.28 6.98
N GLY A 198 9.99 -15.05 5.98
CA GLY A 198 9.98 -15.83 4.74
C GLY A 198 9.19 -17.14 4.82
N LYS A 199 8.58 -17.49 5.96
CA LYS A 199 7.66 -18.65 6.06
C LYS A 199 6.23 -18.24 5.74
N THR A 200 5.39 -19.20 5.34
CA THR A 200 3.94 -18.97 5.30
C THR A 200 3.41 -18.80 6.72
N VAL A 201 2.23 -18.19 6.87
CA VAL A 201 1.66 -17.97 8.21
C VAL A 201 1.46 -19.30 8.95
N ASP A 202 0.99 -20.33 8.26
CA ASP A 202 0.75 -21.65 8.87
C ASP A 202 2.05 -22.37 9.25
N GLU A 203 3.06 -22.35 8.37
CA GLU A 203 4.40 -22.86 8.69
C GLU A 203 5.00 -22.11 9.90
N ALA A 204 4.82 -20.79 9.97
CA ALA A 204 5.30 -19.96 11.06
C ALA A 204 4.60 -20.28 12.39
N LEU A 205 3.27 -20.48 12.38
CA LEU A 205 2.51 -20.88 13.56
C LEU A 205 2.92 -22.27 14.05
N LEU A 206 3.07 -23.24 13.14
CA LEU A 206 3.57 -24.57 13.48
C LEU A 206 4.94 -24.48 14.18
N GLN A 207 5.84 -23.66 13.66
CA GLN A 207 7.17 -23.46 14.25
C GLN A 207 7.14 -22.82 15.65
N LEU A 208 6.19 -21.92 15.89
CA LEU A 208 6.01 -21.30 17.20
C LEU A 208 5.39 -22.26 18.21
N ARG A 209 4.43 -23.10 17.79
CA ARG A 209 3.78 -24.11 18.63
C ARG A 209 4.80 -25.07 19.27
N PHE A 210 5.79 -25.50 18.51
CA PHE A 210 6.84 -26.42 18.99
C PHE A 210 8.09 -25.72 19.52
N SER A 211 8.08 -24.39 19.63
CA SER A 211 9.24 -23.64 20.11
C SER A 211 9.33 -23.67 21.63
N LYS A 212 10.50 -24.07 22.14
CA LYS A 212 10.80 -24.07 23.59
C LYS A 212 10.93 -22.67 24.20
N LYS A 213 10.89 -21.60 23.41
CA LYS A 213 11.10 -20.23 23.91
C LYS A 213 9.83 -19.73 24.58
N ARG A 214 9.92 -19.25 25.83
CA ARG A 214 8.78 -18.69 26.59
C ARG A 214 7.93 -17.68 25.80
N THR A 215 8.58 -16.80 25.05
CA THR A 215 7.89 -15.74 24.28
C THR A 215 7.23 -16.25 22.99
N ALA A 216 7.43 -17.50 22.59
CA ALA A 216 6.87 -18.04 21.35
C ALA A 216 5.34 -18.08 21.39
N GLY A 217 4.74 -18.43 22.54
CA GLY A 217 3.28 -18.45 22.69
C GLY A 217 2.63 -17.06 22.57
N GLU A 218 3.29 -16.00 23.08
CA GLU A 218 2.84 -14.62 22.90
C GLU A 218 2.93 -14.17 21.44
N VAL A 219 4.01 -14.56 20.75
CA VAL A 219 4.21 -14.25 19.34
C VAL A 219 3.21 -15.00 18.45
N ALA A 220 2.87 -16.26 18.79
CA ALA A 220 1.87 -17.06 18.07
C ALA A 220 0.50 -16.39 18.12
N ARG A 221 0.01 -16.04 19.32
CA ARG A 221 -1.25 -15.30 19.50
C ARG A 221 -1.29 -14.00 18.71
N HIS A 222 -0.17 -13.27 18.67
CA HIS A 222 -0.10 -12.04 17.89
C HIS A 222 -0.11 -12.30 16.37
N LEU A 223 0.51 -13.37 15.91
CA LEU A 223 0.52 -13.75 14.49
C LEU A 223 -0.87 -14.23 14.03
N GLU A 224 -1.58 -15.01 14.86
CA GLU A 224 -2.99 -15.38 14.65
C GLU A 224 -3.86 -14.13 14.51
N HIS A 225 -3.80 -13.22 15.49
CA HIS A 225 -4.54 -11.96 15.41
C HIS A 225 -4.19 -11.14 14.16
N THR A 226 -2.92 -11.14 13.74
CA THR A 226 -2.50 -10.43 12.53
C THR A 226 -3.06 -11.07 11.26
N ARG A 227 -3.10 -12.41 11.20
CA ARG A 227 -3.74 -13.17 10.12
C ARG A 227 -5.23 -12.84 10.04
N ASP A 228 -5.93 -12.90 11.16
CA ASP A 228 -7.37 -12.68 11.20
C ASP A 228 -7.70 -11.23 10.78
N MET A 229 -6.92 -10.26 11.24
CA MET A 229 -7.01 -8.88 10.77
C MET A 229 -6.71 -8.75 9.27
N ALA A 230 -5.74 -9.50 8.74
CA ALA A 230 -5.41 -9.50 7.33
C ALA A 230 -6.55 -10.03 6.44
N VAL A 231 -7.20 -11.10 6.87
CA VAL A 231 -8.38 -11.64 6.19
C VAL A 231 -9.53 -10.64 6.27
N VAL A 232 -9.90 -10.20 7.48
CA VAL A 232 -11.10 -9.39 7.70
C VAL A 232 -10.98 -7.99 7.09
N LYS A 233 -9.89 -7.27 7.37
CA LYS A 233 -9.76 -5.85 7.00
C LYS A 233 -9.19 -5.64 5.60
N TRP A 234 -8.32 -6.54 5.13
CA TRP A 234 -7.64 -6.40 3.83
C TRP A 234 -8.07 -7.43 2.80
N GLY A 235 -8.87 -8.44 3.17
CA GLY A 235 -9.36 -9.47 2.24
C GLY A 235 -8.27 -10.40 1.73
N MET A 236 -7.25 -10.68 2.54
CA MET A 236 -6.15 -11.56 2.12
C MET A 236 -6.50 -13.05 2.26
N GLY A 237 -5.89 -13.88 1.41
CA GLY A 237 -5.94 -15.35 1.57
C GLY A 237 -7.27 -16.02 1.24
N LEU A 238 -8.14 -15.36 0.46
CA LEU A 238 -9.45 -15.85 0.06
C LEU A 238 -9.47 -16.52 -1.33
N GLY A 239 -8.30 -16.68 -1.97
CA GLY A 239 -8.21 -17.13 -3.37
C GLY A 239 -8.72 -18.53 -3.63
N GLN A 240 -8.63 -19.47 -2.68
CA GLN A 240 -9.22 -20.80 -2.82
C GLN A 240 -10.76 -20.76 -2.93
N VAL A 241 -11.39 -19.93 -2.09
CA VAL A 241 -12.86 -19.83 -2.03
C VAL A 241 -13.39 -19.06 -3.24
N GLU A 242 -12.70 -18.00 -3.66
CA GLU A 242 -13.08 -17.16 -4.79
C GLU A 242 -12.68 -17.75 -6.16
N GLY A 243 -11.85 -18.79 -6.20
CA GLY A 243 -11.26 -19.33 -7.43
C GLY A 243 -10.14 -18.46 -8.03
N THR A 244 -9.67 -17.44 -7.31
CA THR A 244 -8.61 -16.50 -7.74
C THR A 244 -7.18 -17.02 -7.45
N ALA A 245 -7.04 -18.27 -6.99
CA ALA A 245 -5.75 -18.86 -6.61
C ALA A 245 -4.71 -18.87 -7.74
N GLY A 246 -5.15 -18.95 -8.99
CA GLY A 246 -4.30 -18.96 -10.18
C GLY A 246 -3.54 -20.28 -10.38
N GLU A 247 -2.74 -20.33 -11.44
CA GLU A 247 -1.97 -21.53 -11.78
C GLU A 247 -0.78 -21.74 -10.82
N PRO A 248 -0.45 -23.01 -10.50
CA PRO A 248 0.65 -23.33 -9.62
C PRO A 248 2.00 -22.96 -10.28
N MET A 249 2.83 -22.21 -9.55
CA MET A 249 4.10 -21.69 -10.07
C MET A 249 5.28 -22.10 -9.19
N ASN A 250 6.36 -22.56 -9.82
CA ASN A 250 7.62 -22.88 -9.14
C ASN A 250 8.49 -21.64 -8.99
N ILE A 251 8.83 -21.30 -7.74
CA ILE A 251 9.58 -20.08 -7.41
C ILE A 251 10.80 -20.39 -6.58
N ARG A 252 11.86 -19.59 -6.74
CA ARG A 252 13.01 -19.56 -5.83
C ARG A 252 12.80 -18.48 -4.75
N VAL A 253 12.50 -18.92 -3.54
CA VAL A 253 12.34 -18.05 -2.35
C VAL A 253 13.68 -17.89 -1.64
N ASN A 254 13.99 -16.67 -1.19
CA ASN A 254 15.19 -16.43 -0.38
C ASN A 254 14.95 -16.89 1.06
N ASN A 255 15.76 -17.83 1.53
CA ASN A 255 15.72 -18.38 2.90
C ASN A 255 16.97 -18.00 3.72
N GLY A 256 17.75 -17.01 3.27
CA GLY A 256 19.03 -16.63 3.86
C GLY A 256 20.25 -17.30 3.22
N THR A 257 20.06 -18.28 2.33
CA THR A 257 21.12 -18.88 1.52
C THR A 257 21.23 -18.18 0.16
N LYS A 258 22.45 -18.10 -0.41
CA LYS A 258 22.72 -17.48 -1.72
C LYS A 258 21.89 -18.10 -2.87
N LEU A 259 21.59 -19.40 -2.79
CA LEU A 259 20.87 -20.15 -3.82
C LEU A 259 19.34 -20.13 -3.65
N GLY A 260 18.84 -19.81 -2.44
CA GLY A 260 17.42 -19.89 -2.10
C GLY A 260 16.85 -21.31 -2.01
N ARG A 261 15.59 -21.43 -1.60
CA ARG A 261 14.79 -22.66 -1.59
C ARG A 261 13.79 -22.63 -2.75
N LYS A 262 13.60 -23.75 -3.45
CA LYS A 262 12.50 -23.90 -4.40
C LYS A 262 11.20 -24.13 -3.63
N LYS A 263 10.16 -23.35 -3.93
CA LYS A 263 8.80 -23.47 -3.39
C LYS A 263 7.82 -23.56 -4.56
N LEU A 264 6.93 -24.55 -4.52
CA LEU A 264 5.75 -24.58 -5.38
C LEU A 264 4.67 -23.74 -4.71
N ILE A 265 4.20 -22.71 -5.39
CA ILE A 265 3.10 -21.86 -4.94
C ILE A 265 1.85 -22.35 -5.64
N THR A 266 0.91 -22.91 -4.89
CA THR A 266 -0.38 -23.37 -5.40
C THR A 266 -1.42 -22.24 -5.43
N ASP A 267 -1.33 -21.31 -4.48
CA ASP A 267 -2.23 -20.16 -4.36
C ASP A 267 -1.44 -18.85 -4.32
N ARG A 268 -1.78 -17.93 -5.23
CA ARG A 268 -1.19 -16.58 -5.29
C ARG A 268 -1.57 -15.73 -4.07
N THR A 269 -2.74 -15.95 -3.49
CA THR A 269 -3.26 -15.17 -2.37
C THR A 269 -2.78 -15.68 -1.00
N GLU A 270 -2.06 -16.81 -0.96
CA GLU A 270 -1.55 -17.40 0.29
C GLU A 270 -0.75 -16.36 1.09
N ILE A 271 -1.05 -16.24 2.38
CA ILE A 271 -0.44 -15.24 3.25
C ILE A 271 0.89 -15.76 3.77
N PHE A 272 1.92 -14.92 3.67
CA PHE A 272 3.23 -15.20 4.23
C PHE A 272 3.81 -14.05 5.04
N VAL A 273 4.78 -14.37 5.88
CA VAL A 273 5.52 -13.38 6.69
C VAL A 273 6.65 -12.78 5.84
N GLU A 274 6.43 -11.59 5.27
CA GLU A 274 7.46 -10.87 4.51
C GLU A 274 8.59 -10.38 5.42
N SER A 275 8.21 -9.74 6.52
CA SER A 275 9.19 -9.29 7.51
C SER A 275 8.65 -9.42 8.92
N ALA A 276 9.54 -9.78 9.82
CA ALA A 276 9.31 -9.76 11.25
C ALA A 276 10.43 -8.92 11.87
N THR A 277 10.09 -7.76 12.40
CA THR A 277 11.05 -6.83 12.99
C THR A 277 10.75 -6.63 14.47
N VAL A 278 11.75 -6.24 15.26
CA VAL A 278 11.60 -6.07 16.71
C VAL A 278 11.87 -4.64 17.13
N GLY A 279 10.98 -4.08 17.94
CA GLY A 279 11.11 -2.74 18.51
C GLY A 279 11.46 -2.78 20.00
N ARG A 280 12.19 -1.77 20.47
CA ARG A 280 12.44 -1.57 21.91
C ARG A 280 11.23 -0.89 22.55
N GLY A 281 10.85 -1.34 23.74
CA GLY A 281 9.80 -0.74 24.56
C GLY A 281 10.36 0.01 25.77
N PRO A 282 9.48 0.43 26.69
CA PRO A 282 9.89 1.06 27.94
C PRO A 282 10.79 0.12 28.75
N MET A 283 11.73 0.69 29.50
CA MET A 283 12.73 -0.04 30.25
C MET A 283 12.77 0.44 31.68
N GLN A 284 12.57 -0.46 32.63
CA GLN A 284 12.75 -0.18 34.04
C GLN A 284 14.23 -0.35 34.40
N LYS A 285 14.72 0.50 35.31
CA LYS A 285 16.10 0.50 35.78
C LYS A 285 16.09 0.26 37.29
N GLU A 286 16.95 -0.63 37.75
CA GLU A 286 17.11 -0.95 39.17
C GLU A 286 18.60 -0.94 39.53
N PRO A 287 18.99 -0.39 40.69
CA PRO A 287 20.36 -0.50 41.16
C PRO A 287 20.70 -1.95 41.55
N GLU A 288 21.86 -2.43 41.13
CA GLU A 288 22.43 -3.72 41.53
C GLU A 288 23.68 -3.46 42.34
N PHE A 289 23.57 -3.65 43.65
CA PHE A 289 24.67 -3.45 44.58
C PHE A 289 25.67 -4.61 44.47
N ARG A 290 26.95 -4.28 44.33
CA ARG A 290 28.07 -5.21 44.21
C ARG A 290 29.06 -4.97 45.36
N ALA A 291 29.95 -5.93 45.58
CA ALA A 291 31.02 -5.81 46.56
C ALA A 291 31.91 -4.57 46.30
N ARG A 292 32.56 -4.08 47.37
CA ARG A 292 33.46 -2.90 47.35
C ARG A 292 32.76 -1.59 46.95
N GLY A 293 31.51 -1.40 47.39
CA GLY A 293 30.76 -0.14 47.19
C GLY A 293 30.42 0.18 45.74
N LYS A 294 30.46 -0.80 44.82
CA LYS A 294 30.10 -0.60 43.40
C LYS A 294 28.60 -0.81 43.20
N THR A 295 27.96 0.08 42.43
CA THR A 295 26.55 -0.06 42.06
C THR A 295 26.39 -0.04 40.55
N ASN A 296 25.89 -1.14 39.99
CA ASN A 296 25.51 -1.23 38.59
C ASN A 296 24.04 -0.87 38.41
N ILE A 297 23.60 -0.69 37.16
CA ILE A 297 22.19 -0.48 36.83
C ILE A 297 21.69 -1.66 36.01
N LEU A 298 20.86 -2.51 36.61
CA LEU A 298 20.09 -3.53 35.91
C LEU A 298 18.97 -2.89 35.09
N LYS A 299 18.71 -3.46 33.92
CA LYS A 299 17.81 -2.92 32.90
C LYS A 299 16.78 -3.96 32.51
N HIS A 300 15.57 -3.83 33.03
CA HIS A 300 14.44 -4.69 32.71
C HIS A 300 13.75 -4.21 31.43
N ARG A 301 13.96 -4.95 30.35
CA ARG A 301 13.55 -4.53 29.01
C ARG A 301 12.17 -5.09 28.66
N TRP A 302 11.39 -4.24 28.01
CA TRP A 302 10.22 -4.64 27.24
C TRP A 302 10.52 -4.44 25.76
N SER A 303 9.90 -5.23 24.89
CA SER A 303 10.05 -5.12 23.44
C SER A 303 8.75 -5.48 22.74
N CYS A 304 8.64 -5.16 21.46
CA CYS A 304 7.52 -5.57 20.63
C CYS A 304 8.04 -6.25 19.37
N ILE A 305 7.21 -7.08 18.74
CA ILE A 305 7.42 -7.58 17.40
C ILE A 305 6.46 -6.87 16.44
N ILE A 306 6.91 -6.60 15.23
CA ILE A 306 6.13 -5.97 14.17
C ILE A 306 6.17 -6.93 12.99
N PHE A 307 5.00 -7.43 12.61
CA PHE A 307 4.83 -8.25 11.43
C PHE A 307 4.42 -7.40 10.24
N VAL A 308 4.97 -7.76 9.08
CA VAL A 308 4.42 -7.37 7.77
C VAL A 308 4.05 -8.65 7.05
N LEU A 309 2.74 -8.85 6.86
CA LEU A 309 2.20 -9.95 6.07
C LEU A 309 1.89 -9.46 4.65
N LYS A 310 2.12 -10.32 3.68
CA LYS A 310 1.80 -10.11 2.25
C LYS A 310 1.27 -11.41 1.65
N GLU A 311 0.72 -11.30 0.46
CA GLU A 311 0.30 -12.45 -0.36
C GLU A 311 1.43 -12.91 -1.28
N GLU A 312 1.44 -14.19 -1.64
CA GLU A 312 2.46 -14.79 -2.52
C GLU A 312 2.59 -14.12 -3.91
N ILE A 313 1.58 -13.35 -4.37
CA ILE A 313 1.68 -12.43 -5.53
C ILE A 313 2.96 -11.58 -5.44
N SER A 314 3.28 -11.06 -4.26
CA SER A 314 4.49 -10.25 -4.05
C SER A 314 5.76 -11.04 -4.34
N ARG A 315 5.82 -12.34 -4.03
CA ARG A 315 6.99 -13.18 -4.32
C ARG A 315 7.08 -13.54 -5.79
N ILE A 316 5.94 -13.81 -6.43
CA ILE A 316 5.86 -14.04 -7.89
C ILE A 316 6.45 -12.85 -8.63
N ARG A 317 5.98 -11.64 -8.35
CA ARG A 317 6.53 -10.44 -8.98
C ARG A 317 8.04 -10.29 -8.71
N GLN A 318 8.48 -10.47 -7.47
CA GLN A 318 9.91 -10.38 -7.14
C GLN A 318 10.75 -11.42 -7.88
N HIS A 319 10.20 -12.61 -8.13
CA HIS A 319 10.85 -13.66 -8.89
C HIS A 319 10.94 -13.30 -10.38
N GLU A 320 9.84 -12.87 -10.99
CA GLU A 320 9.79 -12.39 -12.37
C GLU A 320 10.73 -11.21 -12.59
N ASP A 321 10.76 -10.25 -11.67
CA ASP A 321 11.68 -9.11 -11.72
C ASP A 321 13.14 -9.56 -11.68
N LYS A 322 13.46 -10.57 -10.88
CA LYS A 322 14.81 -11.18 -10.85
C LYS A 322 15.12 -11.93 -12.15
N MET A 323 14.16 -12.64 -12.73
CA MET A 323 14.33 -13.32 -14.01
C MET A 323 14.53 -12.33 -15.15
N ARG A 324 13.73 -11.25 -15.18
CA ARG A 324 13.86 -10.15 -16.14
C ARG A 324 15.23 -9.46 -16.01
N LEU A 325 15.67 -9.19 -14.77
CA LEU A 325 17.00 -8.62 -14.53
C LEU A 325 18.12 -9.58 -14.95
N ALA A 326 17.96 -10.89 -14.70
CA ALA A 326 18.93 -11.90 -15.12
C ALA A 326 18.99 -12.01 -16.65
N ALA A 327 17.85 -11.95 -17.34
CA ALA A 327 17.78 -11.95 -18.81
C ALA A 327 18.38 -10.66 -19.42
N GLN A 328 18.19 -9.51 -18.77
CA GLN A 328 18.81 -8.24 -19.18
C GLN A 328 20.33 -8.21 -18.94
N LYS A 329 20.85 -9.03 -18.03
CA LYS A 329 22.28 -9.06 -17.72
C LYS A 329 23.03 -9.64 -18.92
N LYS A 330 23.88 -8.80 -19.53
CA LYS A 330 24.75 -9.21 -20.63
C LYS A 330 25.62 -10.42 -20.24
N PRO A 331 25.83 -11.37 -21.16
CA PRO A 331 26.70 -12.51 -20.91
C PRO A 331 28.14 -12.05 -20.67
N ARG A 332 28.91 -12.86 -19.93
CA ARG A 332 30.33 -12.60 -19.74
C ARG A 332 31.07 -12.91 -21.04
N ILE A 333 31.57 -11.87 -21.70
CA ILE A 333 32.41 -11.99 -22.90
C ILE A 333 33.86 -12.22 -22.46
N PRO A 334 34.63 -13.14 -23.07
CA PRO A 334 36.03 -13.39 -22.72
C PRO A 334 36.90 -12.13 -22.85
N LEU A 335 36.75 -11.39 -23.95
CA LEU A 335 37.42 -10.12 -24.23
C LEU A 335 36.36 -9.02 -24.35
N PRO A 336 36.02 -8.31 -23.27
CA PRO A 336 34.98 -7.30 -23.30
C PRO A 336 35.51 -5.97 -23.85
N ASP A 337 34.71 -5.30 -24.68
CA ASP A 337 34.95 -3.93 -25.13
C ASP A 337 34.72 -2.95 -23.97
N LYS A 338 35.77 -2.71 -23.19
CA LYS A 338 35.75 -1.72 -22.12
C LYS A 338 35.98 -0.34 -22.74
N PRO A 339 35.17 0.68 -22.41
CA PRO A 339 35.43 2.03 -22.88
C PRO A 339 36.77 2.51 -22.32
N ILE A 340 37.58 3.15 -23.16
CA ILE A 340 38.79 3.83 -22.70
C ILE A 340 38.33 5.04 -21.88
N PRO A 341 38.59 5.08 -20.56
CA PRO A 341 37.99 6.10 -19.69
C PRO A 341 38.66 7.47 -19.81
N GLN A 342 39.81 7.54 -20.46
CA GLN A 342 40.60 8.77 -20.60
C GLN A 342 40.41 9.37 -21.99
N GLN A 343 40.09 10.66 -22.02
CA GLN A 343 40.07 11.45 -23.26
C GLN A 343 41.41 12.18 -23.42
N ARG A 344 41.98 12.14 -24.63
CA ARG A 344 43.15 12.94 -25.03
C ARG A 344 42.77 13.82 -26.21
N GLN A 345 43.45 14.96 -26.34
CA GLN A 345 43.19 15.92 -27.42
C GLN A 345 43.88 15.56 -28.75
N TYR A 346 44.63 14.46 -28.77
CA TYR A 346 45.33 13.94 -29.95
C TYR A 346 45.10 12.43 -30.08
N VAL A 347 45.16 11.93 -31.30
CA VAL A 347 45.04 10.50 -31.63
C VAL A 347 46.32 9.80 -31.18
N LEU A 348 46.18 8.66 -30.47
CA LEU A 348 47.32 7.85 -30.03
C LEU A 348 47.64 6.71 -31.01
N TRP A 349 46.60 6.14 -31.61
CA TRP A 349 46.64 5.06 -32.60
C TRP A 349 45.38 5.14 -33.47
#